data_AF-X6LQR0-F1
#
_entry.id   AF-X6LQR0-F1
#
_cell.length_a   1.000
_cell.length_b   1.000
_cell.length_c   1.000
_cell.angle_alpha   90.00
_cell.angle_beta   90.00
_cell.angle_gamma   90.00
#
_symmetry.space_group_name_H-M   'P 1'
#
loop_
_entity.id
_entity.type
_entity.pdbx_description
1 polymer ?
#
loop_
_entity_poly.entity_id
_entity_poly.type
_entity_poly.pdbx_seq_one_letter_code
_entity_poly.pdbx_strand_id
1 'polypeptide(L)'
;IDVKNASKDFEEISKKQKSIQQEMYEKYLEKIKLKKQIDEAISNYTKCIEQYNNLCSKERDILIEKQQSELKLIEINKINTLNNNVLKRFNDLNGKLRTLIEENEKWKENKWNELEQKWSKWNSQEIAIFIGHTLECQKSKLNQFHDIIKKNKIDAISLLNLSKTDLMSIFNFETFSQACTIRDSFTEICKKHPIDMIDSDKDVRRQYIIPKEFICPLSKSIMKDPVIASNGITYDRSSIINQYQNIPDYSSLMTNEKLELFSDLSLKQKIERFLKNSK
;
A
#
# COMPACT_ATOMS: atom_id res chain seq x y z
N ILE A 1 58.26 111.24 61.50
CA ILE A 1 57.46 110.18 60.86
C ILE A 1 57.77 110.26 59.37
N ASP A 2 58.49 109.27 58.83
CA ASP A 2 59.11 109.37 57.50
C ASP A 2 58.09 109.02 56.39
N VAL A 3 57.39 110.07 55.91
CA VAL A 3 56.32 110.02 54.91
C VAL A 3 56.76 109.36 53.60
N LYS A 4 58.07 109.37 53.29
CA LYS A 4 58.63 108.73 52.09
C LYS A 4 58.62 107.20 52.16
N ASN A 5 58.86 106.61 53.33
CA ASN A 5 58.86 105.15 53.49
C ASN A 5 57.43 104.59 53.47
N ALA A 6 56.48 105.27 54.14
CA ALA A 6 55.07 104.87 54.12
C ALA A 6 54.41 104.94 52.72
N SER A 7 54.82 105.91 51.89
CA SER A 7 54.36 106.03 50.49
C SER A 7 54.85 104.88 49.61
N LYS A 8 56.13 104.49 49.77
CA LYS A 8 56.74 103.34 49.07
C LYS A 8 56.08 102.02 49.47
N ASP A 9 55.84 101.83 50.76
CA ASP A 9 55.18 100.63 51.28
C ASP A 9 53.74 100.51 50.76
N PHE A 10 52.99 101.62 50.70
CA PHE A 10 51.64 101.65 50.13
C PHE A 10 51.62 101.29 48.64
N GLU A 11 52.58 101.80 47.87
CA GLU A 11 52.69 101.52 46.43
C GLU A 11 53.08 100.04 46.16
N GLU A 12 53.92 99.46 47.01
CA GLU A 12 54.28 98.03 46.96
C GLU A 12 53.10 97.12 47.35
N ILE A 13 52.34 97.48 48.39
CA ILE A 13 51.10 96.79 48.80
C ILE A 13 50.06 96.86 47.67
N SER A 14 49.89 98.02 47.04
CA SER A 14 48.96 98.21 45.91
C SER A 14 49.33 97.34 44.71
N LYS A 15 50.63 97.21 44.39
CA LYS A 15 51.12 96.28 43.35
C LYS A 15 50.85 94.82 43.71
N LYS A 16 51.13 94.39 44.95
CA LYS A 16 50.83 93.03 45.42
C LYS A 16 49.34 92.73 45.37
N GLN A 17 48.49 93.67 45.77
CA GLN A 17 47.04 93.55 45.68
C GLN A 17 46.54 93.35 44.25
N LYS A 18 47.04 94.15 43.29
CA LYS A 18 46.70 93.98 41.86
C LYS A 18 47.17 92.64 41.31
N SER A 19 48.36 92.17 41.69
CA SER A 19 48.87 90.86 41.31
C SER A 19 47.96 89.73 41.80
N ILE A 20 47.56 89.77 43.07
CA ILE A 20 46.65 88.77 43.66
C ILE A 20 45.27 88.82 42.99
N GLN A 21 44.75 90.01 42.71
CA GLN A 21 43.46 90.17 42.01
C GLN A 21 43.48 89.53 40.60
N GLN A 22 44.59 89.71 39.87
CA GLN A 22 44.78 89.09 38.56
C GLN A 22 44.82 87.56 38.66
N GLU A 23 45.59 87.03 39.61
CA GLU A 23 45.72 85.58 39.83
C GLU A 23 44.40 84.94 40.28
N MET A 24 43.63 85.63 41.13
CA MET A 24 42.26 85.24 41.50
C MET A 24 41.33 85.18 40.29
N TYR A 25 41.42 86.15 39.39
CA TYR A 25 40.61 86.18 38.17
C TYR A 25 40.96 85.04 37.23
N GLU A 26 42.25 84.74 37.04
CA GLU A 26 42.71 83.60 36.25
C GLU A 26 42.22 82.27 36.83
N LYS A 27 42.33 82.10 38.16
CA LYS A 27 41.80 80.92 38.85
C LYS A 27 40.27 80.82 38.76
N TYR A 28 39.56 81.94 38.78
CA TYR A 28 38.12 81.97 38.55
C TYR A 28 37.75 81.48 37.14
N LEU A 29 38.47 81.92 36.10
CA LEU A 29 38.27 81.45 34.73
C LEU A 29 38.59 79.96 34.57
N GLU A 30 39.68 79.49 35.18
CA GLU A 30 40.05 78.08 35.19
C GLU A 30 38.96 77.21 35.84
N LYS A 31 38.41 77.66 36.98
CA LYS A 31 37.29 77.01 37.68
C LYS A 31 36.05 76.88 36.78
N ILE A 32 35.69 77.93 36.03
CA ILE A 32 34.55 77.88 35.10
C ILE A 32 34.79 76.86 33.98
N LYS A 33 36.01 76.85 33.40
CA LYS A 33 36.39 75.92 32.34
C LYS A 33 36.29 74.46 32.82
N LEU A 34 36.85 74.17 33.99
CA LEU A 34 36.79 72.83 34.59
C LEU A 34 35.35 72.41 34.89
N LYS A 35 34.51 73.32 35.40
CA LYS A 35 33.08 73.03 35.61
C LYS A 35 32.38 72.63 34.31
N LYS A 36 32.61 73.36 33.21
CA LYS A 36 32.01 73.03 31.90
C LYS A 36 32.44 71.63 31.41
N GLN A 37 33.71 71.28 31.59
CA GLN A 37 34.22 69.94 31.23
C GLN A 37 33.58 68.84 32.08
N ILE A 38 33.39 69.09 33.39
CA ILE A 38 32.70 68.15 34.29
C ILE A 38 31.24 67.97 33.86
N ASP A 39 30.52 69.06 33.57
CA ASP A 39 29.11 69.00 33.16
C ASP A 39 28.96 68.21 31.83
N GLU A 40 29.88 68.39 30.88
CA GLU A 40 29.92 67.63 29.63
C GLU A 40 30.23 66.14 29.86
N ALA A 41 31.20 65.84 30.74
CA ALA A 41 31.53 64.46 31.10
C ALA A 41 30.35 63.75 31.78
N ILE A 42 29.64 64.42 32.71
CA ILE A 42 28.45 63.89 33.37
C ILE A 42 27.33 63.63 32.35
N SER A 43 27.10 64.56 31.41
CA SER A 43 26.11 64.39 30.34
C SER A 43 26.41 63.16 29.48
N ASN A 44 27.66 63.02 29.03
CA ASN A 44 28.10 61.87 28.23
C ASN A 44 27.99 60.54 29.01
N TYR A 45 28.36 60.54 30.29
CA TYR A 45 28.25 59.38 31.16
C TYR A 45 26.78 58.96 31.36
N THR A 46 25.89 59.93 31.60
CA THR A 46 24.45 59.68 31.75
C THR A 46 23.85 59.07 30.49
N LYS A 47 24.19 59.61 29.31
CA LYS A 47 23.77 59.05 28.01
C LYS A 47 24.28 57.62 27.80
N CYS A 48 25.51 57.34 28.22
CA CYS A 48 26.08 55.99 28.17
C CYS A 48 25.31 55.02 29.08
N ILE A 49 24.96 55.44 30.30
CA ILE A 49 24.14 54.63 31.22
C ILE A 49 22.77 54.33 30.62
N GLU A 50 22.09 55.33 30.04
CA GLU A 50 20.79 55.12 29.41
C GLU A 50 20.86 54.10 28.26
N GLN A 51 21.89 54.22 27.41
CA GLN A 51 22.12 53.27 26.33
C GLN A 51 22.41 51.86 26.87
N TYR A 52 23.26 51.74 27.88
CA TYR A 52 23.58 50.47 28.53
C TYR A 52 22.33 49.82 29.14
N ASN A 53 21.54 50.58 29.91
CA ASN A 53 20.31 50.09 30.52
C ASN A 53 19.29 49.61 29.48
N ASN A 54 19.18 50.32 28.34
CA ASN A 54 18.33 49.90 27.22
C ASN A 54 18.81 48.57 26.62
N LEU A 55 20.12 48.41 26.40
CA LEU A 55 20.69 47.14 25.94
C LEU A 55 20.42 45.99 26.92
N CYS A 56 20.60 46.21 28.23
CA CYS A 56 20.29 45.21 29.25
C CYS A 56 18.79 44.87 29.35
N SER A 57 17.90 45.80 28.96
CA SER A 57 16.46 45.50 28.85
C SER A 57 16.21 44.59 27.65
N LYS A 58 16.74 44.94 26.48
CA LYS A 58 16.59 44.15 25.25
C LYS A 58 17.16 42.74 25.39
N GLU A 59 18.31 42.60 26.04
CA GLU A 59 18.91 41.29 26.31
C GLU A 59 18.00 40.40 27.16
N ARG A 60 17.35 40.98 28.19
CA ARG A 60 16.36 40.26 29.01
C ARG A 60 15.15 39.83 28.19
N ASP A 61 14.62 40.72 27.34
CA ASP A 61 13.47 40.41 26.49
C ASP A 61 13.80 39.25 25.51
N ILE A 62 14.97 39.31 24.86
CA ILE A 62 15.46 38.24 23.98
C ILE A 62 15.60 36.91 24.73
N LEU A 63 16.10 36.94 25.97
CA LEU A 63 16.25 35.73 26.78
C LEU A 63 14.89 35.09 27.11
N ILE A 64 13.89 35.91 27.44
CA ILE A 64 12.52 35.44 27.69
C ILE A 64 11.93 34.83 26.42
N GLU A 65 12.05 35.51 25.28
CA GLU A 65 11.57 34.99 23.98
C GLU A 65 12.24 33.68 23.58
N LYS A 66 13.55 33.56 23.83
CA LYS A 66 14.31 32.33 23.59
C LYS A 66 13.76 31.17 24.42
N GLN A 67 13.56 31.37 25.72
CA GLN A 67 13.01 30.35 26.61
C GLN A 67 11.60 29.92 26.19
N GLN A 68 10.73 30.87 25.82
CA GLN A 68 9.40 30.56 25.32
C GLN A 68 9.45 29.76 24.01
N SER A 69 10.39 30.08 23.12
CA SER A 69 10.58 29.36 21.86
C SER A 69 11.07 27.93 22.07
N GLU A 70 11.98 27.72 23.04
CA GLU A 70 12.45 26.38 23.44
C GLU A 70 11.30 25.51 23.98
N LEU A 71 10.42 26.09 24.82
CA LEU A 71 9.24 25.37 25.32
C LEU A 71 8.27 24.98 24.20
N LYS A 72 7.98 25.90 23.27
CA LYS A 72 7.16 25.61 22.08
C LYS A 72 7.75 24.50 21.23
N LEU A 73 9.08 24.47 21.07
CA LEU A 73 9.77 23.41 20.31
C LEU A 73 9.57 22.03 20.95
N ILE A 74 9.62 21.95 22.29
CA ILE A 74 9.35 20.70 23.02
C ILE A 74 7.92 20.22 22.77
N GLU A 75 6.93 21.12 22.78
CA GLU A 75 5.53 20.76 22.48
C GLU A 75 5.35 20.29 21.04
N ILE A 76 5.95 20.99 20.07
CA ILE A 76 5.94 20.58 18.66
C ILE A 76 6.53 19.17 18.49
N ASN A 77 7.63 18.87 19.16
CA ASN A 77 8.25 17.54 19.10
C ASN A 77 7.35 16.44 19.70
N LYS A 78 6.63 16.74 20.78
CA LYS A 78 5.62 15.82 21.34
C LYS A 78 4.49 15.56 20.33
N ILE A 79 3.96 16.62 19.70
CA ILE A 79 2.91 16.52 18.68
C ILE A 79 3.41 15.68 17.49
N ASN A 80 4.62 15.94 17.01
CA ASN A 80 5.21 15.19 15.89
C ASN A 80 5.36 13.70 16.24
N THR A 81 5.78 13.38 17.46
CA THR A 81 5.88 11.99 17.93
C THR A 81 4.51 11.31 17.94
N LEU A 82 3.47 12.01 18.42
CA LEU A 82 2.10 11.50 18.40
C LEU A 82 1.60 11.27 16.97
N ASN A 83 1.81 12.24 16.07
CA ASN A 83 1.38 12.14 14.67
C ASN A 83 2.05 10.96 13.97
N ASN A 84 3.35 10.74 14.18
CA ASN A 84 4.06 9.60 13.63
C ASN A 84 3.48 8.26 14.12
N ASN A 85 3.11 8.18 15.40
CA ASN A 85 2.47 6.99 15.96
C ASN A 85 1.08 6.75 15.37
N VAL A 86 0.29 7.81 15.18
CA VAL A 86 -1.03 7.72 14.52
C VAL A 86 -0.88 7.25 13.08
N LEU A 87 0.05 7.84 12.33
CA LEU A 87 0.32 7.46 10.94
C LEU A 87 0.72 5.99 10.82
N LYS A 88 1.58 5.50 11.73
CA LYS A 88 1.96 4.09 11.78
C LYS A 88 0.74 3.18 12.00
N ARG A 89 -0.10 3.49 12.98
CA ARG A 89 -1.33 2.71 13.25
C ARG A 89 -2.30 2.73 12.08
N PHE A 90 -2.42 3.86 11.40
CA PHE A 90 -3.25 3.99 10.19
C PHE A 90 -2.73 3.11 9.06
N ASN A 91 -1.42 3.09 8.83
CA ASN A 91 -0.81 2.21 7.83
C ASN A 91 -1.02 0.73 8.16
N ASP A 92 -0.88 0.34 9.43
CA ASP A 92 -1.14 -1.03 9.87
C ASP A 92 -2.62 -1.43 9.62
N LEU A 93 -3.56 -0.52 9.91
CA LEU A 93 -4.98 -0.74 9.63
C LEU A 93 -5.26 -0.90 8.13
N ASN A 94 -4.69 -0.03 7.31
CA ASN A 94 -4.83 -0.10 5.85
C ASN A 94 -4.26 -1.40 5.29
N GLY A 95 -3.13 -1.87 5.82
CA GLY A 95 -2.56 -3.18 5.47
C GLY A 95 -3.56 -4.30 5.74
N LYS A 96 -4.15 -4.34 6.94
CA LYS A 96 -5.17 -5.35 7.31
C LYS A 96 -6.42 -5.25 6.43
N LEU A 97 -6.89 -4.04 6.15
CA LEU A 97 -8.05 -3.83 5.29
C LEU A 97 -7.80 -4.37 3.88
N ARG A 98 -6.60 -4.12 3.33
CA ARG A 98 -6.22 -4.63 2.02
C ARG A 98 -6.24 -6.16 1.98
N THR A 99 -5.64 -6.80 2.99
CA THR A 99 -5.66 -8.27 3.10
C THR A 99 -7.09 -8.80 3.19
N LEU A 100 -7.97 -8.19 3.99
CA LEU A 100 -9.37 -8.60 4.08
C LEU A 100 -10.13 -8.44 2.76
N ILE A 101 -9.85 -7.38 1.99
CA ILE A 101 -10.42 -7.18 0.66
C ILE A 101 -9.96 -8.29 -0.28
N GLU A 102 -8.65 -8.58 -0.32
CA GLU A 102 -8.08 -9.64 -1.15
C GLU A 102 -8.62 -11.02 -0.80
N GLU A 103 -8.74 -11.34 0.50
CA GLU A 103 -9.34 -12.58 1.00
C GLU A 103 -10.82 -12.68 0.62
N ASN A 104 -11.57 -11.58 0.72
CA ASN A 104 -12.99 -11.54 0.35
C ASN A 104 -13.20 -11.70 -1.15
N GLU A 105 -12.39 -11.05 -1.99
CA GLU A 105 -12.46 -11.23 -3.44
C GLU A 105 -12.09 -12.66 -3.85
N LYS A 106 -11.03 -13.22 -3.27
CA LYS A 106 -10.68 -14.63 -3.48
C LYS A 106 -11.80 -15.58 -3.03
N TRP A 107 -12.44 -15.29 -1.91
CA TRP A 107 -13.57 -16.07 -1.42
C TRP A 107 -14.77 -15.99 -2.37
N LYS A 108 -15.11 -14.80 -2.87
CA LYS A 108 -16.17 -14.61 -3.89
C LYS A 108 -15.86 -15.39 -5.15
N GLU A 109 -14.65 -15.29 -5.68
CA GLU A 109 -14.23 -16.01 -6.89
C GLU A 109 -14.31 -17.52 -6.69
N ASN A 110 -13.85 -18.04 -5.54
CA ASN A 110 -13.97 -19.46 -5.21
C ASN A 110 -15.44 -19.90 -5.15
N LYS A 111 -16.30 -19.12 -4.49
CA LYS A 111 -17.73 -19.45 -4.38
C LYS A 111 -18.46 -19.36 -5.71
N TRP A 112 -18.07 -18.40 -6.55
CA TRP A 112 -18.58 -18.29 -7.91
C TRP A 112 -18.16 -19.48 -8.77
N ASN A 113 -16.89 -19.87 -8.73
CA ASN A 113 -16.40 -21.06 -9.44
C ASN A 113 -17.08 -22.35 -8.95
N GLU A 114 -17.30 -22.51 -7.64
CA GLU A 114 -18.08 -23.64 -7.09
C GLU A 114 -19.53 -23.65 -7.61
N LEU A 115 -20.14 -22.46 -7.76
CA LEU A 115 -21.48 -22.31 -8.33
C LEU A 115 -21.48 -22.69 -9.82
N GLU A 116 -20.57 -22.15 -10.62
CA GLU A 116 -20.43 -22.44 -12.05
C GLU A 116 -20.25 -23.94 -12.34
N GLN A 117 -19.43 -24.65 -11.55
CA GLN A 117 -19.19 -26.09 -11.74
C GLN A 117 -20.46 -26.95 -11.64
N LYS A 118 -21.45 -26.50 -10.88
CA LYS A 118 -22.72 -27.22 -10.67
C LYS A 118 -23.88 -26.62 -11.46
N TRP A 119 -23.61 -25.87 -12.53
CA TRP A 119 -24.65 -25.15 -13.28
C TRP A 119 -25.82 -26.03 -13.72
N SER A 120 -25.58 -27.28 -14.14
CA SER A 120 -26.64 -28.25 -14.50
C SER A 120 -27.68 -28.47 -13.41
N LYS A 121 -27.28 -28.34 -12.15
CA LYS A 121 -28.07 -28.69 -10.98
C LYS A 121 -28.56 -27.45 -10.24
N TRP A 122 -28.46 -26.26 -10.85
CA TRP A 122 -28.88 -25.04 -10.20
C TRP A 122 -30.36 -25.05 -9.84
N ASN A 123 -30.65 -24.74 -8.59
CA ASN A 123 -32.00 -24.49 -8.12
C ASN A 123 -32.43 -23.03 -8.45
N SER A 124 -33.70 -22.72 -8.19
CA SER A 124 -34.26 -21.40 -8.52
C SER A 124 -33.54 -20.22 -7.84
N GLN A 125 -32.91 -20.44 -6.68
CA GLN A 125 -32.13 -19.42 -5.98
C GLN A 125 -30.74 -19.24 -6.62
N GLU A 126 -30.10 -20.33 -7.05
CA GLU A 126 -28.80 -20.30 -7.73
C GLU A 126 -28.89 -19.62 -9.10
N ILE A 127 -29.96 -19.88 -9.86
CA ILE A 127 -30.24 -19.16 -11.12
C ILE A 127 -30.48 -17.66 -10.85
N ALA A 128 -31.21 -17.32 -9.78
CA ALA A 128 -31.43 -15.92 -9.39
C ALA A 128 -30.11 -15.23 -8.99
N ILE A 129 -29.24 -15.93 -8.24
CA ILE A 129 -27.89 -15.47 -7.88
C ILE A 129 -27.06 -15.22 -9.13
N PHE A 130 -27.09 -16.13 -10.10
CA PHE A 130 -26.39 -15.97 -11.37
C PHE A 130 -26.84 -14.73 -12.15
N ILE A 131 -28.15 -14.57 -12.33
CA ILE A 131 -28.73 -13.41 -13.04
C ILE A 131 -28.43 -12.11 -12.28
N GLY A 132 -28.60 -12.12 -10.96
CA GLY A 132 -28.36 -10.95 -10.11
C GLY A 132 -26.90 -10.52 -10.09
N HIS A 133 -25.96 -11.47 -10.06
CA HIS A 133 -24.52 -11.20 -10.13
C HIS A 133 -24.12 -10.66 -11.49
N THR A 134 -24.58 -11.30 -12.57
CA THR A 134 -24.26 -10.91 -13.97
C THR A 134 -24.77 -9.50 -14.31
N LEU A 135 -25.88 -9.07 -13.72
CA LEU A 135 -26.47 -7.74 -13.94
C LEU A 135 -26.17 -6.73 -12.82
N GLU A 136 -25.29 -7.05 -11.87
CA GLU A 136 -24.95 -6.19 -10.71
C GLU A 136 -26.19 -5.67 -9.96
N CYS A 137 -27.19 -6.52 -9.79
CA CYS A 137 -28.48 -6.15 -9.23
C CYS A 137 -28.49 -6.12 -7.70
N GLN A 138 -29.31 -5.22 -7.14
CA GLN A 138 -29.60 -5.19 -5.71
C GLN A 138 -30.38 -6.44 -5.25
N LYS A 139 -30.28 -6.76 -3.96
CA LYS A 139 -30.94 -7.91 -3.33
C LYS A 139 -32.46 -7.97 -3.52
N SER A 140 -33.12 -6.82 -3.66
CA SER A 140 -34.56 -6.74 -3.94
C SER A 140 -34.93 -7.35 -5.31
N LYS A 141 -34.13 -7.08 -6.35
CA LYS A 141 -34.31 -7.65 -7.70
C LYS A 141 -34.01 -9.17 -7.72
N LEU A 142 -33.06 -9.63 -6.90
CA LEU A 142 -32.78 -11.07 -6.72
C LEU A 142 -33.99 -11.87 -6.24
N ASN A 143 -34.74 -11.34 -5.28
CA ASN A 143 -35.96 -11.99 -4.80
C ASN A 143 -37.03 -12.05 -5.90
N GLN A 144 -37.17 -10.99 -6.69
CA GLN A 144 -38.10 -10.97 -7.83
C GLN A 144 -37.72 -12.04 -8.87
N PHE A 145 -36.43 -12.15 -9.22
CA PHE A 145 -35.97 -13.20 -10.13
C PHE A 145 -36.23 -14.59 -9.55
N HIS A 146 -35.97 -14.81 -8.26
CA HIS A 146 -36.26 -16.09 -7.61
C HIS A 146 -37.74 -16.47 -7.74
N ASP A 147 -38.65 -15.53 -7.50
CA ASP A 147 -40.10 -15.77 -7.61
C ASP A 147 -40.53 -16.06 -9.05
N ILE A 148 -39.98 -15.34 -10.03
CA ILE A 148 -40.22 -15.57 -11.46
C ILE A 148 -39.74 -16.97 -11.88
N ILE A 149 -38.53 -17.36 -11.48
CA ILE A 149 -37.92 -18.66 -11.81
C ILE A 149 -38.75 -19.80 -11.21
N LYS A 150 -39.15 -19.65 -9.93
CA LYS A 150 -39.96 -20.64 -9.23
C LYS A 150 -41.36 -20.77 -9.84
N LYS A 151 -42.00 -19.64 -10.18
CA LYS A 151 -43.33 -19.60 -10.82
C LYS A 151 -43.32 -20.27 -12.20
N ASN A 152 -42.29 -20.00 -13.00
CA ASN A 152 -42.15 -20.54 -14.36
C ASN A 152 -41.46 -21.91 -14.40
N LYS A 153 -41.06 -22.46 -13.24
CA LYS A 153 -40.33 -23.75 -13.12
C LYS A 153 -39.10 -23.83 -14.03
N ILE A 154 -38.36 -22.73 -14.12
CA ILE A 154 -37.15 -22.66 -14.95
C ILE A 154 -36.02 -23.35 -14.20
N ASP A 155 -35.50 -24.43 -14.77
CA ASP A 155 -34.25 -25.06 -14.36
C ASP A 155 -33.09 -24.65 -15.27
N ALA A 156 -31.88 -25.09 -14.95
CA ALA A 156 -30.69 -24.71 -15.70
C ALA A 156 -30.69 -25.20 -17.16
N ILE A 157 -31.32 -26.36 -17.41
CA ILE A 157 -31.46 -26.92 -18.76
C ILE A 157 -32.49 -26.12 -19.57
N SER A 158 -33.59 -25.70 -18.94
CA SER A 158 -34.56 -24.79 -19.54
C SER A 158 -33.91 -23.46 -19.88
N LEU A 159 -33.08 -22.91 -18.97
CA LEU A 159 -32.33 -21.67 -19.19
C LEU A 159 -31.41 -21.74 -20.41
N LEU A 160 -30.81 -22.91 -20.69
CA LEU A 160 -30.01 -23.14 -21.91
C LEU A 160 -30.86 -23.01 -23.18
N ASN A 161 -32.11 -23.45 -23.14
CA ASN A 161 -33.00 -23.44 -24.30
C ASN A 161 -33.71 -22.09 -24.54
N LEU A 162 -33.78 -21.20 -23.54
CA LEU A 162 -34.45 -19.89 -23.67
C LEU A 162 -33.72 -18.94 -24.62
N SER A 163 -34.40 -18.41 -25.63
CA SER A 163 -33.83 -17.39 -26.52
C SER A 163 -33.62 -16.04 -25.80
N LYS A 164 -32.85 -15.12 -26.41
CA LYS A 164 -32.66 -13.76 -25.87
C LYS A 164 -33.99 -13.01 -25.72
N THR A 165 -34.95 -13.26 -26.62
CA THR A 165 -36.32 -12.71 -26.55
C THR A 165 -37.15 -13.34 -25.45
N ASP A 166 -36.99 -14.65 -25.22
CA ASP A 166 -37.67 -15.34 -24.10
C ASP A 166 -37.14 -14.84 -22.76
N LEU A 167 -35.81 -14.69 -22.62
CA LEU A 167 -35.19 -14.12 -21.41
C LEU A 167 -35.71 -12.71 -21.13
N MET A 168 -35.78 -11.85 -22.14
CA MET A 168 -36.27 -10.48 -21.99
C MET A 168 -37.74 -10.43 -21.52
N SER A 169 -38.61 -11.26 -22.10
CA SER A 169 -40.04 -11.30 -21.79
C SER A 169 -40.36 -11.99 -20.46
N ILE A 170 -39.65 -13.06 -20.10
CA ILE A 170 -39.88 -13.83 -18.87
C ILE A 170 -39.40 -13.04 -17.64
N PHE A 171 -38.21 -12.44 -17.73
CA PHE A 171 -37.60 -11.71 -16.62
C PHE A 171 -37.89 -10.21 -16.63
N ASN A 172 -38.64 -9.72 -17.63
CA ASN A 172 -38.98 -8.31 -17.82
C ASN A 172 -37.76 -7.39 -17.76
N PHE A 173 -36.72 -7.73 -18.51
CA PHE A 173 -35.51 -6.90 -18.57
C PHE A 173 -35.81 -5.55 -19.25
N GLU A 174 -35.30 -4.47 -18.66
CA GLU A 174 -35.47 -3.09 -19.13
C GLU A 174 -34.82 -2.89 -20.50
N THR A 175 -33.74 -3.63 -20.79
CA THR A 175 -33.00 -3.53 -22.04
C THR A 175 -32.68 -4.91 -22.62
N PHE A 176 -32.67 -5.01 -23.96
CA PHE A 176 -32.24 -6.22 -24.65
C PHE A 176 -30.78 -6.60 -24.34
N SER A 177 -29.94 -5.60 -24.03
CA SER A 177 -28.54 -5.81 -23.62
C SER A 177 -28.41 -6.69 -22.38
N GLN A 178 -29.33 -6.57 -21.41
CA GLN A 178 -29.33 -7.43 -20.22
C GLN A 178 -29.58 -8.90 -20.58
N ALA A 179 -30.52 -9.16 -21.51
CA ALA A 179 -30.77 -10.51 -22.01
C ALA A 179 -29.57 -11.07 -22.79
N CYS A 180 -28.90 -10.24 -23.59
CA CYS A 180 -27.64 -10.62 -24.25
C CYS A 180 -26.57 -10.99 -23.23
N THR A 181 -26.33 -10.13 -22.24
CA THR A 181 -25.28 -10.30 -21.23
C THR A 181 -25.47 -11.61 -20.47
N ILE A 182 -26.68 -11.90 -20.00
CA ILE A 182 -27.00 -13.16 -19.31
C ILE A 182 -26.78 -14.36 -20.23
N ARG A 183 -27.27 -14.28 -21.47
CA ARG A 183 -27.15 -15.37 -22.43
C ARG A 183 -25.70 -15.69 -22.76
N ASP A 184 -24.91 -14.66 -23.00
CA ASP A 184 -23.52 -14.77 -23.38
C ASP A 184 -22.70 -15.29 -22.19
N SER A 185 -22.88 -14.74 -20.98
CA SER A 185 -22.27 -15.25 -19.74
C SER A 185 -22.65 -16.69 -19.42
N PHE A 186 -23.92 -17.07 -19.58
CA PHE A 186 -24.36 -18.45 -19.34
C PHE A 186 -23.74 -19.42 -20.36
N THR A 187 -23.62 -18.99 -21.62
CA THR A 187 -22.96 -19.76 -22.67
C THR A 187 -21.47 -19.97 -22.37
N GLU A 188 -20.78 -18.96 -21.81
CA GLU A 188 -19.40 -19.11 -21.37
C GLU A 188 -19.26 -20.11 -20.22
N ILE A 189 -20.16 -20.09 -19.23
CA ILE A 189 -20.19 -21.08 -18.14
C ILE A 189 -20.35 -22.49 -18.68
N CYS A 190 -21.28 -22.68 -19.64
CA CYS A 190 -21.50 -23.98 -20.27
C CYS A 190 -20.26 -24.48 -21.03
N LYS A 191 -19.50 -23.58 -21.67
CA LYS A 191 -18.23 -23.91 -22.36
C LYS A 191 -17.11 -24.23 -21.36
N LYS A 192 -17.04 -23.48 -20.26
CA LYS A 192 -16.04 -23.67 -19.19
C LYS A 192 -16.26 -24.98 -18.42
N HIS A 193 -17.52 -25.38 -18.27
CA HIS A 193 -17.94 -26.58 -17.54
C HIS A 193 -18.89 -27.45 -18.40
N PRO A 194 -18.37 -28.17 -19.41
CA PRO A 194 -19.20 -29.04 -20.24
C PRO A 194 -19.84 -30.15 -19.40
N ILE A 195 -21.13 -30.39 -19.61
CA ILE A 195 -21.83 -31.56 -19.06
C ILE A 195 -21.70 -32.66 -20.11
N ASP A 196 -21.06 -33.77 -19.74
CA ASP A 196 -21.12 -34.99 -20.53
C ASP A 196 -22.58 -35.50 -20.52
N MET A 197 -23.30 -35.28 -21.62
CA MET A 197 -24.68 -35.70 -21.75
C MET A 197 -24.74 -37.21 -22.01
N ILE A 198 -25.17 -37.96 -21.00
CA ILE A 198 -25.79 -39.29 -21.04
C ILE A 198 -24.93 -40.42 -21.61
N ASP A 199 -24.42 -41.29 -20.73
CA ASP A 199 -24.66 -42.71 -20.95
C ASP A 199 -25.37 -43.30 -19.73
N SER A 200 -26.47 -43.97 -20.02
CA SER A 200 -27.20 -44.78 -19.07
C SER A 200 -26.33 -45.94 -18.59
N ASP A 201 -26.61 -46.38 -17.37
CA ASP A 201 -26.01 -47.52 -16.68
C ASP A 201 -24.64 -47.30 -15.99
N LYS A 202 -24.75 -47.25 -14.66
CA LYS A 202 -23.86 -47.86 -13.67
C LYS A 202 -22.42 -47.32 -13.61
N ASP A 203 -22.25 -46.50 -12.57
CA ASP A 203 -21.22 -46.77 -11.56
C ASP A 203 -19.76 -46.67 -12.03
N VAL A 204 -19.33 -45.50 -12.49
CA VAL A 204 -17.90 -45.17 -12.50
C VAL A 204 -17.67 -43.73 -12.04
N ARG A 205 -16.85 -43.64 -10.99
CA ARG A 205 -16.35 -42.42 -10.33
C ARG A 205 -15.82 -41.40 -11.34
N ARG A 206 -16.09 -40.11 -11.07
CA ARG A 206 -15.41 -38.90 -11.57
C ARG A 206 -14.16 -39.21 -12.41
N GLN A 207 -14.29 -39.29 -13.72
CA GLN A 207 -13.11 -39.30 -14.58
C GLN A 207 -12.66 -37.86 -14.76
N TYR A 208 -11.67 -37.45 -13.96
CA TYR A 208 -10.72 -36.45 -14.44
C TYR A 208 -10.24 -36.92 -15.81
N ILE A 209 -10.44 -36.12 -16.85
CA ILE A 209 -9.83 -36.38 -18.15
C ILE A 209 -8.33 -36.23 -17.94
N ILE A 210 -7.66 -37.35 -17.66
CA ILE A 210 -6.21 -37.40 -17.52
C ILE A 210 -5.62 -37.00 -18.88
N PRO A 211 -4.79 -35.95 -18.96
CA PRO A 211 -4.11 -35.59 -20.19
C PRO A 211 -3.42 -36.81 -20.80
N LYS A 212 -3.59 -37.01 -22.11
CA LYS A 212 -3.03 -38.18 -22.82
C LYS A 212 -1.52 -38.31 -22.64
N GLU A 213 -0.83 -37.18 -22.47
CA GLU A 213 0.61 -37.11 -22.18
C GLU A 213 1.01 -37.72 -20.83
N PHE A 214 0.09 -37.90 -19.88
CA PHE A 214 0.36 -38.53 -18.59
C PHE A 214 0.14 -40.05 -18.60
N ILE A 215 -0.46 -40.57 -19.67
CA ILE A 215 -0.85 -41.96 -19.79
C ILE A 215 0.24 -42.74 -20.50
N CYS A 216 0.70 -43.82 -19.88
CA CYS A 216 1.67 -44.73 -20.49
C CYS A 216 1.05 -45.40 -21.73
N PRO A 217 1.72 -45.36 -22.89
CA PRO A 217 1.22 -46.01 -24.11
C PRO A 217 1.04 -47.53 -24.00
N LEU A 218 1.81 -48.20 -23.12
CA LEU A 218 1.74 -49.64 -22.87
C LEU A 218 0.64 -50.00 -21.86
N SER A 219 0.75 -49.52 -20.62
CA SER A 219 -0.17 -49.90 -19.54
C SER A 219 -1.49 -49.15 -19.51
N LYS A 220 -1.66 -48.15 -20.39
CA LYS A 220 -2.86 -47.28 -20.48
C LYS A 220 -3.24 -46.63 -19.14
N SER A 221 -2.26 -46.48 -18.24
CA SER A 221 -2.41 -45.95 -16.89
C SER A 221 -1.50 -44.73 -16.69
N ILE A 222 -1.79 -43.89 -15.70
CA ILE A 222 -0.93 -42.75 -15.35
C ILE A 222 0.49 -43.24 -15.04
N MET A 223 1.49 -42.60 -15.65
CA MET A 223 2.91 -42.89 -15.40
C MET A 223 3.29 -42.46 -13.98
N LYS A 224 3.85 -43.39 -13.20
CA LYS A 224 4.43 -43.12 -11.87
C LYS A 224 5.89 -42.71 -11.98
N ASP A 225 6.61 -43.32 -12.92
CA ASP A 225 7.99 -43.01 -13.21
C ASP A 225 8.19 -42.89 -14.73
N PRO A 226 7.89 -41.72 -15.33
CA PRO A 226 7.99 -41.53 -16.77
C PRO A 226 9.45 -41.56 -17.24
N VAL A 227 9.73 -42.37 -18.26
CA VAL A 227 11.04 -42.53 -18.91
C VAL A 227 10.90 -42.49 -20.43
N ILE A 228 11.81 -41.80 -21.11
CA ILE A 228 11.89 -41.67 -22.56
C ILE A 228 12.77 -42.80 -23.11
N ALA A 229 12.25 -43.55 -24.08
CA ALA A 229 13.02 -44.54 -24.84
C ALA A 229 13.64 -43.92 -26.11
N SER A 230 14.52 -44.65 -26.80
CA SER A 230 15.25 -44.16 -27.99
C SER A 230 14.35 -43.74 -29.17
N ASN A 231 13.09 -44.18 -29.20
CA ASN A 231 12.07 -43.73 -30.16
C ASN A 231 11.45 -42.36 -29.81
N GLY A 232 11.88 -41.71 -28.73
CA GLY A 232 11.36 -40.42 -28.27
C GLY A 232 10.01 -40.49 -27.57
N ILE A 233 9.48 -41.68 -27.30
CA ILE A 233 8.19 -41.87 -26.61
C ILE A 233 8.45 -42.09 -25.11
N THR A 234 7.62 -41.46 -24.28
CA THR A 234 7.65 -41.62 -22.82
C THR A 234 6.74 -42.75 -22.36
N TYR A 235 7.27 -43.63 -21.52
CA TYR A 235 6.57 -44.77 -20.92
C TYR A 235 6.72 -44.75 -19.40
N ASP A 236 5.88 -45.49 -18.68
CA ASP A 236 6.19 -45.81 -17.29
C ASP A 236 7.34 -46.83 -17.23
N ARG A 237 8.35 -46.56 -16.40
CA ARG A 237 9.57 -47.40 -16.29
C ARG A 237 9.23 -48.88 -16.07
N SER A 238 8.27 -49.19 -15.22
CA SER A 238 7.88 -50.57 -14.94
C SER A 238 7.18 -51.24 -16.14
N SER A 239 6.44 -50.46 -16.91
CA SER A 239 5.70 -50.96 -18.08
C SER A 239 6.65 -51.25 -19.24
N ILE A 240 7.58 -50.34 -19.54
CA ILE A 240 8.52 -50.54 -20.65
C ILE A 240 9.51 -51.66 -20.38
N ILE A 241 10.06 -51.78 -19.15
CA ILE A 241 10.99 -52.86 -18.80
C ILE A 241 10.34 -54.24 -18.99
N ASN A 242 9.06 -54.37 -18.65
CA ASN A 242 8.36 -55.65 -18.70
C ASN A 242 7.73 -55.97 -20.06
N GLN A 243 7.45 -54.95 -20.89
CA GLN A 243 6.61 -55.12 -22.08
C GLN A 243 7.19 -54.49 -23.36
N TYR A 244 8.47 -54.08 -23.38
CA TYR A 244 9.08 -53.47 -24.55
C TYR A 244 9.00 -54.35 -25.81
N GLN A 245 9.02 -55.68 -25.66
CA GLN A 245 8.88 -56.65 -26.76
C GLN A 245 7.51 -56.59 -27.46
N ASN A 246 6.49 -56.01 -26.80
CA ASN A 246 5.16 -55.81 -27.37
C ASN A 246 5.07 -54.55 -28.24
N ILE A 247 6.14 -53.75 -28.32
CA ILE A 247 6.19 -52.54 -29.14
C ILE A 247 6.57 -52.94 -30.58
N PRO A 248 5.82 -52.48 -31.60
CA PRO A 248 6.24 -52.60 -32.99
C PRO A 248 7.63 -52.00 -33.19
N ASP A 249 8.56 -52.75 -33.78
CA ASP A 249 9.96 -52.35 -33.97
C ASP A 249 10.71 -52.08 -32.64
N TYR A 250 10.55 -52.94 -31.64
CA TYR A 250 11.27 -52.84 -30.37
C TYR A 250 12.80 -52.87 -30.51
N SER A 251 13.34 -53.40 -31.62
CA SER A 251 14.76 -53.33 -31.98
C SER A 251 15.30 -51.90 -31.99
N SER A 252 14.48 -50.94 -32.42
CA SER A 252 14.83 -49.51 -32.44
C SER A 252 15.01 -48.88 -31.04
N LEU A 253 14.55 -49.57 -29.99
CA LEU A 253 14.67 -49.13 -28.59
C LEU A 253 15.97 -49.60 -27.94
N MET A 254 16.72 -50.46 -28.61
CA MET A 254 17.91 -51.12 -28.06
C MET A 254 19.18 -50.47 -28.60
N THR A 255 20.15 -50.23 -27.73
CA THR A 255 21.51 -49.80 -28.10
C THR A 255 22.49 -50.80 -27.48
N ASN A 256 23.31 -51.45 -28.31
CA ASN A 256 24.22 -52.53 -27.89
C ASN A 256 23.50 -53.65 -27.09
N GLU A 257 22.36 -54.13 -27.60
CA GLU A 257 21.52 -55.17 -26.97
C GLU A 257 20.96 -54.80 -25.58
N LYS A 258 21.02 -53.53 -25.18
CA LYS A 258 20.44 -53.02 -23.93
C LYS A 258 19.39 -51.95 -24.19
N LEU A 259 18.33 -51.99 -23.40
CA LEU A 259 17.28 -50.99 -23.42
C LEU A 259 17.79 -49.72 -22.72
N GLU A 260 17.99 -48.65 -23.48
CA GLU A 260 18.37 -47.33 -22.92
C GLU A 260 17.13 -46.51 -22.60
N LEU A 261 17.06 -45.99 -21.37
CA LEU A 261 15.92 -45.23 -20.85
C LEU A 261 16.41 -43.98 -20.12
N PHE A 262 15.87 -42.82 -20.49
CA PHE A 262 16.20 -41.54 -19.90
C PHE A 262 15.04 -41.05 -19.03
N SER A 263 15.31 -40.59 -17.81
CA SER A 263 14.23 -40.15 -16.91
C SER A 263 13.60 -38.84 -17.38
N ASP A 264 12.27 -38.80 -17.52
CA ASP A 264 11.52 -37.58 -17.86
C ASP A 264 11.09 -36.85 -16.58
N LEU A 265 12.05 -36.18 -15.96
CA LEU A 265 11.83 -35.45 -14.71
C LEU A 265 10.81 -34.32 -14.86
N SER A 266 10.71 -33.73 -16.05
CA SER A 266 9.75 -32.66 -16.35
C SER A 266 8.32 -33.18 -16.33
N LEU A 267 8.05 -34.29 -17.03
CA LEU A 267 6.74 -34.92 -17.03
C LEU A 267 6.36 -35.48 -15.66
N LYS A 268 7.34 -36.05 -14.94
CA LYS A 268 7.14 -36.52 -13.56
C LYS A 268 6.62 -35.42 -12.64
N GLN A 269 7.26 -34.24 -12.66
CA GLN A 269 6.81 -33.09 -11.88
C GLN A 269 5.42 -32.59 -12.29
N LYS A 270 5.08 -32.61 -13.58
CA LYS A 270 3.75 -32.24 -14.07
C LYS A 270 2.66 -33.20 -13.56
N ILE A 271 2.91 -34.52 -13.64
CA ILE A 271 2.01 -35.56 -13.15
C ILE A 271 1.81 -35.42 -11.62
N GLU A 272 2.89 -35.19 -10.87
CA GLU A 272 2.80 -35.00 -9.42
C GLU A 272 1.98 -33.77 -9.03
N ARG A 273 2.14 -32.63 -9.73
CA ARG A 273 1.32 -31.44 -9.52
C ARG A 273 -0.15 -31.71 -9.86
N PHE A 274 -0.41 -32.38 -10.98
CA PHE A 274 -1.76 -32.77 -11.38
C PHE A 274 -2.45 -33.64 -10.33
N LEU A 275 -1.76 -34.65 -9.79
CA LEU A 275 -2.28 -35.54 -8.75
C LEU A 275 -2.49 -34.83 -7.41
N LYS A 276 -1.65 -33.85 -7.06
CA LYS A 276 -1.81 -33.02 -5.84
C LYS A 276 -3.03 -32.09 -5.94
N ASN A 277 -3.27 -31.50 -7.10
CA ASN A 277 -4.41 -30.60 -7.34
C ASN A 277 -5.74 -31.36 -7.55
N SER A 278 -5.70 -32.69 -7.68
CA SER A 278 -6.86 -33.56 -7.88
C SER A 278 -7.34 -34.25 -6.59
N LYS A 279 -6.70 -33.97 -5.44
CA LYS A 279 -7.13 -34.40 -4.10
C LYS A 279 -7.82 -33.25 -3.39
#